data_AF-A0A6P0Z449-F1
#
_entry.id   AF-A0A6P0Z449-F1
#
_cell.length_a   1.000
_cell.length_b   1.000
_cell.length_c   1.000
_cell.angle_alpha   90.00
_cell.angle_beta   90.00
_cell.angle_gamma   90.00
#
_symmetry.space_group_name_H-M   'P 1'
#
loop_
_entity.id
_entity.type
_entity.pdbx_description
1 polymer ?
#
loop_
_entity_poly.entity_id
_entity_poly.type
_entity_poly.pdbx_seq_one_letter_code
_entity_poly.pdbx_strand_id
1 'polypeptide(L)' 'MEDHKSAYREIAQNMGLSEVVCMNATRLVRDPMSKLRQEDQRLWLELQWIVSQEK' A
#
# COMPACT_ATOMS: atom_id res chain seq x y z
N MET A 1 -3.99 -21.36 4.71
CA MET A 1 -4.54 -20.05 4.34
C MET A 1 -3.40 -19.33 3.66
N GLU A 2 -3.35 -19.33 2.33
CA GLU A 2 -2.31 -18.58 1.60
C GLU A 2 -2.25 -17.16 2.14
N ASP A 3 -1.06 -16.74 2.58
CA ASP A 3 -0.78 -15.37 2.96
C ASP A 3 -0.96 -14.53 1.69
N HIS A 4 -1.98 -13.67 1.61
CA HIS A 4 -2.23 -12.81 0.43
C HIS A 4 -0.97 -12.06 -0.03
N LYS A 5 -0.04 -11.82 0.90
CA LYS A 5 1.30 -11.28 0.62
C LYS A 5 2.12 -12.13 -0.36
N SER A 6 2.00 -13.45 -0.32
CA SER A 6 2.66 -14.35 -1.27
C SER A 6 2.14 -14.15 -2.68
N ALA A 7 0.83 -14.06 -2.86
CA ALA A 7 0.21 -13.79 -4.15
C ALA A 7 0.63 -12.41 -4.70
N TYR A 8 0.65 -11.37 -3.85
CA TYR A 8 1.12 -10.04 -4.28
C TYR A 8 2.60 -10.02 -4.65
N ARG A 9 3.45 -10.78 -3.95
CA ARG A 9 4.87 -10.92 -4.28
C ARG A 9 5.08 -11.63 -5.61
N GLU A 10 4.33 -12.71 -5.86
CA GLU A 10 4.39 -13.43 -7.13
C GLU A 10 3.97 -12.53 -8.30
N ILE A 11 2.86 -11.79 -8.15
CA ILE A 11 2.42 -10.81 -9.16
C ILE A 11 3.50 -9.76 -9.40
N ALA A 12 4.08 -9.20 -8.34
CA ALA A 12 5.14 -8.22 -8.46
C ALA A 12 6.39 -8.75 -9.17
N GLN A 13 6.81 -9.99 -8.85
CA GLN A 13 7.92 -10.67 -9.52
C GLN A 13 7.62 -10.85 -11.02
N ASN A 14 6.39 -11.26 -11.36
CA ASN A 14 5.95 -11.40 -12.74
C ASN A 14 5.89 -10.05 -13.49
N MET A 15 5.75 -8.93 -12.78
CA MET A 15 5.84 -7.57 -13.33
C MET A 15 7.28 -7.03 -13.41
N GLY A 16 8.29 -7.82 -13.00
CA GLY A 16 9.69 -7.40 -12.98
C GLY A 16 10.05 -6.47 -11.82
N LEU A 17 9.20 -6.38 -10.80
CA LEU A 17 9.46 -5.58 -9.59
C LEU A 17 10.30 -6.40 -8.59
N SER A 18 11.38 -5.81 -8.11
CA SER A 18 12.22 -6.38 -7.04
C SER A 18 11.89 -5.74 -5.68
N GLU A 19 12.11 -6.47 -4.60
CA GLU A 19 12.04 -5.97 -3.20
C GLU A 19 10.69 -5.37 -2.76
N VAL A 20 9.57 -5.89 -3.27
CA VAL A 20 8.25 -5.40 -2.87
C VAL A 20 7.92 -5.66 -1.40
N VAL A 21 7.32 -4.65 -0.77
CA VAL A 21 6.82 -4.72 0.61
C VAL A 21 5.31 -4.53 0.63
N CYS A 22 4.62 -5.37 1.40
CA CYS A 22 3.20 -5.18 1.67
C CYS A 22 3.06 -4.28 2.90
N MET A 23 2.43 -3.11 2.74
CA MET A 23 2.13 -2.20 3.85
C MET A 23 0.62 -2.11 4.07
N ASN A 24 0.21 -1.94 5.33
CA ASN A 24 -1.18 -1.68 5.68
C ASN A 24 -1.52 -0.22 5.33
N ALA A 25 -2.50 -0.01 4.44
CA ALA A 25 -2.91 1.31 3.97
C ALA A 25 -3.38 2.22 5.12
N THR A 26 -4.21 1.69 6.03
CA THR A 26 -4.68 2.42 7.21
C THR A 26 -3.53 2.92 8.08
N ARG A 27 -2.48 2.10 8.27
CA ARG A 27 -1.28 2.51 9.02
C ARG A 27 -0.47 3.56 8.26
N LEU A 28 -0.26 3.37 6.95
CA LEU A 28 0.54 4.29 6.13
C LEU A 28 -0.09 5.70 6.04
N VAL A 29 -1.41 5.75 5.96
CA VAL A 29 -2.18 6.99 5.87
C VAL A 29 -2.26 7.74 7.20
N ARG A 30 -2.31 7.00 8.33
CA ARG A 30 -2.39 7.57 9.68
C ARG A 30 -1.03 7.85 10.32
N ASP A 31 0.06 7.42 9.70
CA ASP A 31 1.41 7.65 10.21
C ASP A 31 1.78 9.14 10.08
N PRO A 32 1.98 9.87 11.19
CA PRO A 32 2.31 11.30 11.16
C PRO A 32 3.68 11.60 10.56
N MET A 33 4.58 10.61 10.50
CA MET A 33 5.91 10.74 9.89
C MET A 33 5.91 10.36 8.40
N SER A 34 4.79 9.86 7.88
CA SER A 34 4.64 9.55 6.47
C SER A 34 4.72 10.81 5.64
N LYS A 35 5.71 10.86 4.74
CA LYS A 35 5.86 11.93 3.76
C LYS A 35 4.95 11.76 2.55
N LEU A 36 4.15 10.68 2.50
CA LEU A 36 3.33 10.32 1.35
C LEU A 36 2.41 11.47 0.91
N ARG A 37 1.82 12.21 1.85
CA ARG A 37 0.97 13.36 1.52
C ARG A 37 1.71 14.46 0.73
N GLN A 38 3.01 14.63 0.97
CA GLN A 38 3.84 15.66 0.36
C GLN A 38 4.52 15.15 -0.91
N GLU A 39 4.97 13.89 -0.91
CA GLU A 39 5.71 13.28 -2.03
C GLU A 39 4.79 12.82 -3.16
N ASP A 40 3.61 12.29 -2.82
CA ASP A 40 2.60 11.86 -3.78
C ASP A 40 1.18 12.08 -3.22
N GLN A 41 0.68 13.30 -3.41
CA GLN A 41 -0.64 13.71 -2.93
C GLN A 41 -1.77 12.89 -3.55
N ARG A 42 -1.61 12.41 -4.79
CA ARG A 42 -2.63 11.63 -5.49
C ARG A 42 -2.77 10.26 -4.82
N LEU A 43 -1.64 9.57 -4.66
CA LEU A 43 -1.62 8.27 -3.98
C LEU A 43 -2.14 8.39 -2.54
N TRP A 44 -1.79 9.46 -1.82
CA TRP A 44 -2.33 9.72 -0.49
C TRP A 44 -3.87 9.80 -0.47
N LEU A 45 -4.48 10.51 -1.42
CA LEU A 45 -5.95 10.62 -1.54
C LEU A 45 -6.60 9.29 -1.93
N GLU A 46 -5.99 8.53 -2.83
CA GLU A 46 -6.46 7.21 -3.23
C GLU A 46 -6.45 6.24 -2.04
N LEU A 47 -5.38 6.24 -1.24
CA LEU A 47 -5.32 5.43 -0.02
C LEU A 47 -6.32 5.90 1.03
N GLN A 48 -6.52 7.21 1.21
CA GLN A 48 -7.57 7.73 2.10
C GLN A 48 -8.96 7.24 1.69
N TRP A 49 -9.25 7.23 0.38
CA TRP A 49 -10.50 6.71 -0.14
C TRP A 49 -10.63 5.21 0.16
N ILE A 50 -9.61 4.39 -0.14
CA ILE A 50 -9.61 2.95 0.17
C ILE A 50 -9.87 2.70 1.66
N VAL A 51 -9.15 3.41 2.54
CA VAL A 51 -9.30 3.30 4.01
C VAL A 51 -10.71 3.70 4.46
N SER A 52 -11.36 4.66 3.78
CA SER A 52 -12.74 5.05 4.10
C SER A 52 -13.78 3.97 3.74
N GLN A 53 -13.43 3.02 2.86
CA GLN A 53 -14.31 1.92 2.45
C GLN A 53 -14.18 0.68 3.34
N GLU A 54 -13.13 0.56 4.16
CA GLU A 54 -13.01 -0.49 5.19
C GLU A 54 -13.99 -0.19 6.35
N LYS A 55 -15.25 -0.61 6.20
CA LYS A 55 -16.25 -0.70 7.27
C LYS A 55 -16.45 -2.14 7.71
#